data_AF-A0ABC8L002-F1
#
_entry.id   AF-A0ABC8L002-F1
#
_cell.length_a   1.000
_cell.length_b   1.000
_cell.length_c   1.000
_cell.angle_alpha   90.00
_cell.angle_beta   90.00
_cell.angle_gamma   90.00
#
_symmetry.space_group_name_H-M   'P 1'
#
loop_
_entity.id
_entity.type
_entity.pdbx_description
1 polymer ?
#
loop_
_entity_poly.entity_id
_entity_poly.type
_entity_poly.pdbx_seq_one_letter_code
_entity_poly.pdbx_strand_id
1 'polypeptide(L)'
;MSAAAIVISGMILANQQRRWDQTFEGWICETYPETAHSIQSQKPELRDYYVSVISDIMWKLGHKRTLSDAELTSTSDQLAHLTQAGLKVEWLSSKLERKKREAYLQTKKREACETRILELKQELKKLEIAKSGLKAELKLEKAKLNPRSFRNIWGNCFSCLNT
;
A
#
# COMPACT_ATOMS: atom_id res chain seq x y z
N MET A 1 41.60 6.32 41.24
CA MET A 1 40.77 5.16 40.88
C MET A 1 41.69 3.95 40.79
N SER A 2 41.41 2.86 41.52
CA SER A 2 42.32 1.70 41.59
C SER A 2 42.36 0.94 40.25
N ALA A 3 43.54 0.42 39.89
CA ALA A 3 43.72 -0.44 38.71
C ALA A 3 42.74 -1.63 38.69
N ALA A 4 42.34 -2.12 39.87
CA ALA A 4 41.34 -3.18 40.01
C ALA A 4 39.94 -2.76 39.49
N ALA A 5 39.55 -1.49 39.64
CA ALA A 5 38.25 -1.00 39.18
C ALA A 5 38.17 -0.91 37.65
N ILE A 6 39.29 -0.60 36.98
CA ILE A 6 39.37 -0.54 35.50
C ILE A 6 39.29 -1.95 34.90
N VAL A 7 39.96 -2.93 35.52
CA VAL A 7 39.94 -4.33 35.07
C VAL A 7 38.56 -4.96 35.23
N ILE A 8 37.86 -4.68 36.35
CA ILE A 8 36.49 -5.17 36.57
C ILE A 8 35.53 -4.53 35.57
N SER A 9 35.64 -3.22 35.31
CA SER A 9 34.80 -2.55 34.32
C SER A 9 35.05 -3.05 32.90
N GLY A 10 36.31 -3.34 32.54
CA GLY A 10 36.69 -3.93 31.26
C GLY A 10 36.22 -5.38 31.07
N MET A 11 36.26 -6.18 32.13
CA MET A 11 35.74 -7.56 32.11
C MET A 11 34.20 -7.61 32.07
N ILE A 12 33.50 -6.67 32.71
CA ILE A 12 32.04 -6.55 32.62
C ILE A 12 31.62 -6.16 31.20
N LEU A 13 32.33 -5.23 30.56
CA LEU A 13 32.13 -4.87 29.15
C LEU A 13 32.42 -6.05 28.20
N ALA A 14 33.53 -6.76 28.40
CA ALA A 14 33.89 -7.92 27.59
C ALA A 14 32.95 -9.13 27.77
N ASN A 15 32.39 -9.33 28.97
CA ASN A 15 31.34 -10.33 29.20
C ASN A 15 29.95 -9.88 28.72
N GLN A 16 29.69 -8.57 28.66
CA GLN A 16 28.49 -8.04 27.99
C GLN A 16 28.52 -8.32 26.49
N GLN A 17 29.69 -8.25 25.84
CA GLN A 17 29.83 -8.52 24.41
C GLN A 17 29.56 -9.99 24.01
N ARG A 18 29.82 -10.96 24.90
CA ARG A 18 29.73 -12.40 24.59
C ARG A 18 28.33 -13.03 24.61
N ARG A 19 27.29 -12.28 25.01
CA ARG A 19 25.90 -12.80 25.05
C ARG A 19 25.11 -12.56 23.76
N TRP A 20 25.67 -11.82 22.79
CA TRP A 20 24.94 -11.25 21.66
C TRP A 20 25.57 -11.60 20.31
N ASP A 21 25.72 -12.89 20.00
CA ASP A 21 26.20 -13.29 18.67
C ASP A 21 25.29 -14.36 18.00
N GLN A 22 25.13 -14.16 16.69
CA GLN A 22 24.37 -14.83 15.62
C GLN A 22 22.88 -14.50 15.39
N THR A 23 22.30 -13.58 16.16
CA THR A 23 20.87 -13.19 16.03
C THR A 23 20.68 -11.73 15.60
N PHE A 24 19.42 -11.36 15.34
CA PHE A 24 18.90 -10.00 15.11
C PHE A 24 19.55 -8.91 15.99
N GLU A 25 19.88 -9.25 17.22
CA GLU A 25 20.47 -8.35 18.20
C GLU A 25 21.92 -7.97 17.85
N GLY A 26 22.70 -8.90 17.30
CA GLY A 26 24.05 -8.65 16.81
C GLY A 26 24.03 -7.63 15.66
N TRP A 27 23.10 -7.79 14.71
CA TRP A 27 22.91 -6.84 13.62
C TRP A 27 22.53 -5.43 14.11
N ILE A 28 21.68 -5.32 15.13
CA ILE A 28 21.35 -4.01 15.75
C ILE A 28 22.59 -3.39 16.39
N CYS A 29 23.42 -4.17 17.08
CA CYS A 29 24.63 -3.65 17.73
C CYS A 29 25.63 -3.11 16.70
N GLU A 30 25.79 -3.80 15.57
CA GLU A 30 26.67 -3.38 14.49
C GLU A 30 26.14 -2.15 13.74
N THR A 31 24.83 -2.13 13.45
CA THR A 31 24.23 -1.11 12.58
C THR A 31 23.79 0.15 13.36
N TYR A 32 23.37 -0.02 14.60
CA TYR A 32 22.79 1.01 15.48
C TYR A 32 23.32 0.87 16.92
N PRO A 33 24.63 1.08 17.15
CA PRO A 33 25.25 0.90 18.46
C PRO A 33 24.62 1.78 19.55
N GLU A 34 24.07 2.95 19.20
CA GLU A 34 23.35 3.83 20.10
C GLU A 34 22.04 3.20 20.63
N THR A 35 21.32 2.46 19.78
CA THR A 35 20.13 1.71 20.18
C THR A 35 20.52 0.59 21.13
N ALA A 36 21.54 -0.20 20.76
CA ALA A 36 22.04 -1.30 21.57
C ALA A 36 22.49 -0.81 22.96
N HIS A 37 23.26 0.27 23.01
CA HIS A 37 23.69 0.88 24.26
C HIS A 37 22.49 1.35 25.11
N SER A 38 21.48 1.97 24.49
CA SER A 38 20.28 2.41 25.20
C SER A 38 19.50 1.24 25.81
N ILE A 39 19.39 0.09 25.13
CA ILE A 39 18.80 -1.14 25.66
C ILE A 39 19.64 -1.69 26.82
N GLN A 40 20.96 -1.72 26.67
CA GLN A 40 21.86 -2.19 27.73
C GLN A 40 21.84 -1.31 28.97
N SER A 41 21.53 -0.02 28.84
CA SER A 41 21.37 0.88 30.00
C SER A 41 20.09 0.61 30.81
N GLN A 42 19.13 -0.13 30.24
CA GLN A 42 17.88 -0.49 30.91
C GLN A 42 18.08 -1.59 31.96
N LYS A 43 17.09 -1.68 32.87
CA LYS A 43 16.96 -2.78 33.83
C LYS A 43 16.99 -4.12 33.08
N PRO A 44 17.75 -5.13 33.55
CA PRO A 44 17.86 -6.43 32.89
C PRO A 44 16.50 -7.07 32.54
N GLU A 45 15.52 -6.95 33.43
CA GLU A 45 14.14 -7.49 33.28
C GLU A 45 13.37 -6.91 32.09
N LEU A 46 13.73 -5.72 31.61
CA LEU A 46 13.03 -5.02 30.53
C LEU A 46 13.70 -5.19 29.16
N ARG A 47 14.93 -5.70 29.12
CA ARG A 47 15.72 -5.76 27.88
C ARG A 47 15.06 -6.67 26.86
N ASP A 48 14.66 -7.87 27.27
CA ASP A 48 14.03 -8.86 26.39
C ASP A 48 12.71 -8.34 25.83
N TYR A 49 11.92 -7.65 26.66
CA TYR A 49 10.69 -6.97 26.22
C TYR A 49 10.98 -5.93 25.14
N TYR A 50 11.95 -5.03 25.35
CA TYR A 50 12.26 -4.00 24.36
C TYR A 50 12.84 -4.57 23.07
N VAL A 51 13.69 -5.59 23.15
CA VAL A 51 14.20 -6.30 21.96
C VAL A 51 13.05 -6.95 21.19
N SER A 52 12.10 -7.59 21.88
CA SER A 52 10.92 -8.18 21.26
C SER A 52 10.08 -7.13 20.54
N VAL A 53 9.81 -5.99 21.16
CA VAL A 53 9.05 -4.89 20.53
C VAL A 53 9.80 -4.34 19.31
N ILE A 54 11.11 -4.12 19.41
CA ILE A 54 11.94 -3.67 18.29
C ILE A 54 11.93 -4.68 17.14
N SER A 55 11.98 -5.97 17.45
CA SER A 55 11.88 -7.08 16.48
C SER A 55 10.56 -7.04 15.73
N ASP A 56 9.44 -6.90 16.45
CA ASP A 56 8.11 -6.83 15.85
C ASP A 56 7.95 -5.61 14.93
N ILE A 57 8.43 -4.45 15.36
CA ILE A 57 8.43 -3.23 14.54
C ILE A 57 9.27 -3.47 13.27
N MET A 58 10.48 -4.01 13.42
CA MET A 58 11.36 -4.27 12.28
C MET A 58 10.75 -5.25 11.29
N TRP A 59 10.11 -6.31 11.78
CA TRP A 59 9.41 -7.28 10.95
C TRP A 59 8.30 -6.61 10.14
N LYS A 60 7.43 -5.83 10.79
CA LYS A 60 6.36 -5.07 10.13
C LYS A 60 6.91 -4.11 9.08
N LEU A 61 7.94 -3.33 9.42
CA LEU A 61 8.53 -2.33 8.54
C LEU A 61 9.40 -2.92 7.42
N GLY A 62 9.94 -4.12 7.61
CA GLY A 62 10.72 -4.85 6.60
C GLY A 62 9.85 -5.59 5.58
N HIS A 63 8.57 -5.81 5.90
CA HIS A 63 7.69 -6.53 5.03
C HIS A 63 7.33 -5.72 3.76
N LYS A 64 7.22 -6.40 2.61
CA LYS A 64 7.00 -5.75 1.30
C LYS A 64 5.58 -5.21 1.11
N ARG A 65 4.60 -5.74 1.86
CA ARG A 65 3.21 -5.29 1.74
C ARG A 65 3.03 -3.88 2.28
N THR A 66 1.95 -3.24 1.82
CA THR A 66 1.43 -2.02 2.43
C THR A 66 0.87 -2.35 3.82
N LEU A 67 1.25 -1.57 4.81
CA LEU A 67 0.68 -1.65 6.15
C LEU A 67 -0.67 -0.94 6.17
N SER A 68 -1.62 -1.50 6.91
CA SER A 68 -2.88 -0.82 7.19
C SER A 68 -2.69 0.37 8.12
N ASP A 69 -3.66 1.29 8.16
CA ASP A 69 -3.62 2.45 9.06
C ASP A 69 -3.56 2.03 10.53
N ALA A 70 -4.24 0.95 10.91
CA ALA A 70 -4.20 0.39 12.26
C ALA A 70 -2.80 -0.14 12.61
N GLU A 71 -2.13 -0.82 11.67
CA GLU A 71 -0.76 -1.30 11.87
C GLU A 71 0.24 -0.15 11.94
N LEU A 72 0.11 0.86 11.08
CA LEU A 72 0.95 2.07 11.10
C LEU A 72 0.78 2.82 12.42
N THR A 73 -0.45 2.93 12.94
CA THR A 73 -0.76 3.58 14.21
C THR A 73 -0.18 2.78 15.37
N SER A 74 -0.48 1.48 15.46
CA SER A 74 0.06 0.60 16.49
C SER A 74 1.59 0.60 16.52
N THR A 75 2.24 0.57 15.35
CA THR A 75 3.71 0.66 15.26
C THR A 75 4.22 2.03 15.70
N SER A 76 3.51 3.11 15.39
CA SER A 76 3.82 4.46 15.88
C SER A 76 3.75 4.53 17.41
N ASP A 77 2.73 3.94 18.02
CA ASP A 77 2.54 3.92 19.47
C ASP A 77 3.63 3.10 20.17
N GLN A 78 3.97 1.93 19.62
CA GLN A 78 5.09 1.12 20.11
C GLN A 78 6.41 1.91 20.06
N LEU A 79 6.67 2.63 18.96
CA LEU A 79 7.85 3.49 18.82
C LEU A 79 7.88 4.64 19.82
N ALA A 80 6.72 5.28 20.06
CA ALA A 80 6.59 6.33 21.05
C ALA A 80 6.90 5.81 22.45
N HIS A 81 6.40 4.62 22.79
CA HIS A 81 6.71 3.95 24.06
C HIS A 81 8.21 3.67 24.23
N LEU A 82 8.89 3.15 23.21
CA LEU A 82 10.35 2.93 23.25
C LEU A 82 11.12 4.25 23.45
N THR A 83 10.71 5.30 22.72
CA THR A 83 11.35 6.63 22.83
C THR A 83 11.14 7.23 24.22
N GLN A 84 9.94 7.10 24.78
CA GLN A 84 9.61 7.56 26.14
C GLN A 84 10.41 6.81 27.21
N ALA A 85 10.71 5.52 26.98
CA ALA A 85 11.60 4.72 27.81
C ALA A 85 13.09 5.12 27.67
N GLY A 86 13.41 6.11 26.84
CA GLY A 86 14.77 6.61 26.64
C GLY A 86 15.60 5.77 25.66
N LEU A 87 14.98 4.87 24.88
CA LEU A 87 15.70 4.14 23.85
C LEU A 87 15.93 5.03 22.62
N LYS A 88 17.13 4.94 22.07
CA LYS A 88 17.52 5.65 20.85
C LYS A 88 17.09 4.84 19.62
N VAL A 89 15.87 5.07 19.13
CA VAL A 89 15.24 4.31 18.04
C VAL A 89 14.81 5.19 16.85
N GLU A 90 15.48 6.33 16.66
CA GLU A 90 15.15 7.33 15.65
C GLU A 90 15.24 6.78 14.20
N TRP A 91 16.09 5.78 13.98
CA TRP A 91 16.20 5.10 12.69
C TRP A 91 14.93 4.29 12.35
N LEU A 92 14.24 3.73 13.36
CA LEU A 92 12.95 3.09 13.18
C LEU A 92 11.86 4.11 12.85
N SER A 93 11.88 5.29 13.47
CA SER A 93 10.97 6.39 13.15
C SER A 93 11.11 6.78 11.68
N SER A 94 12.35 6.93 11.20
CA SER A 94 12.65 7.24 9.80
C SER A 94 12.17 6.14 8.83
N LYS A 95 12.21 4.87 9.25
CA LYS A 95 11.71 3.74 8.46
C LYS A 95 10.19 3.68 8.44
N LEU A 96 9.53 3.97 9.56
CA LEU A 96 8.07 4.07 9.66
C LEU A 96 7.54 5.20 8.77
N GLU A 97 8.17 6.37 8.76
CA GLU A 97 7.75 7.49 7.91
C GLU A 97 7.83 7.16 6.41
N ARG A 98 8.85 6.40 5.99
CA ARG A 98 8.89 5.86 4.62
C ARG A 98 7.71 4.94 4.32
N LYS A 99 7.34 4.06 5.26
CA LYS A 99 6.19 3.17 5.11
C LYS A 99 4.85 3.91 5.08
N LYS A 100 4.67 4.95 5.89
CA LYS A 100 3.49 5.83 5.83
C LYS A 100 3.37 6.51 4.47
N ARG A 101 4.48 7.03 3.93
CA ARG A 101 4.50 7.63 2.58
C ARG A 101 4.16 6.62 1.48
N GLU A 102 4.70 5.41 1.56
CA GLU A 102 4.37 4.32 0.63
C GLU A 102 2.87 4.00 0.66
N ALA A 103 2.29 3.84 1.85
CA ALA A 103 0.87 3.59 2.02
C ALA A 103 0.01 4.72 1.46
N TYR A 104 0.35 5.97 1.78
CA TYR A 104 -0.34 7.15 1.26
C TYR A 104 -0.34 7.21 -0.28
N LEU A 105 0.82 6.97 -0.91
CA LEU A 105 0.93 6.97 -2.37
C LEU A 105 0.08 5.86 -3.01
N GLN A 106 0.01 4.68 -2.40
CA GLN A 106 -0.84 3.59 -2.89
C GLN A 106 -2.32 3.94 -2.78
N THR A 107 -2.74 4.55 -1.67
CA THR A 107 -4.12 5.04 -1.49
C THR A 107 -4.46 6.07 -2.56
N LYS A 108 -3.58 7.05 -2.82
CA LYS A 108 -3.82 8.07 -3.85
C LYS A 108 -3.92 7.47 -5.26
N LYS A 109 -3.09 6.47 -5.57
CA LYS A 109 -3.20 5.74 -6.85
C LYS A 109 -4.53 5.02 -6.98
N ARG A 110 -4.99 4.35 -5.91
CA ARG A 110 -6.29 3.67 -5.88
C ARG A 110 -7.43 4.67 -6.10
N GLU A 111 -7.45 5.78 -5.37
CA GLU A 111 -8.47 6.83 -5.50
C GLU A 111 -8.54 7.40 -6.94
N ALA A 112 -7.37 7.65 -7.56
CA ALA A 112 -7.30 8.11 -8.94
C ALA A 112 -7.86 7.06 -9.92
N CYS A 113 -7.52 5.78 -9.73
CA CYS A 113 -8.08 4.69 -10.52
C CYS A 113 -9.60 4.54 -10.34
N GLU A 114 -10.10 4.62 -9.10
CA GLU A 114 -11.52 4.56 -8.79
C GLU A 114 -12.29 5.72 -9.44
N THR A 115 -11.73 6.93 -9.39
CA THR A 115 -12.25 8.11 -10.10
C THR A 115 -12.33 7.86 -11.61
N ARG A 116 -11.24 7.36 -12.20
CA ARG A 116 -11.20 7.06 -13.65
C ARG A 116 -12.20 5.99 -14.07
N ILE A 117 -12.42 4.98 -13.22
CA ILE A 117 -13.44 3.94 -13.46
C ILE A 117 -14.84 4.57 -13.49
N LEU A 118 -15.14 5.52 -12.60
CA LEU A 118 -16.44 6.19 -12.57
C LEU A 118 -16.68 7.04 -13.82
N GLU A 119 -15.68 7.79 -14.28
CA GLU A 119 -15.73 8.54 -15.54
C GLU A 119 -16.01 7.63 -16.73
N LEU A 120 -15.22 6.55 -16.87
CA LEU A 120 -15.38 5.58 -17.95
C LEU A 120 -16.76 4.92 -17.92
N LYS A 121 -17.31 4.62 -16.74
CA LYS A 121 -18.68 4.11 -16.60
C LYS A 121 -19.73 5.11 -17.10
N GLN A 122 -19.53 6.41 -16.87
CA GLN A 122 -20.44 7.44 -17.37
C GLN A 122 -20.34 7.60 -18.90
N GLU A 123 -19.12 7.61 -19.44
CA GLU A 123 -18.89 7.66 -20.89
C GLU A 123 -19.51 6.46 -21.60
N LEU A 124 -19.34 5.26 -21.04
CA LEU A 124 -19.94 4.02 -21.56
C LEU A 124 -21.46 4.13 -21.62
N LYS A 125 -22.12 4.63 -20.56
CA LYS A 125 -23.58 4.84 -20.56
C LYS A 125 -24.04 5.80 -21.65
N LYS A 126 -23.30 6.90 -21.88
CA LYS A 126 -23.61 7.85 -22.98
C LYS A 126 -23.51 7.17 -24.34
N LEU A 127 -22.47 6.38 -24.55
CA LEU A 127 -22.26 5.63 -25.80
C LEU A 127 -23.34 4.56 -26.01
N GLU A 128 -23.79 3.86 -24.96
CA GLU A 128 -24.89 2.89 -25.06
C GLU A 128 -26.20 3.54 -25.49
N ILE A 129 -26.53 4.71 -24.93
CA ILE A 129 -27.69 5.50 -25.33
C ILE A 129 -27.57 5.90 -26.81
N ALA A 130 -26.43 6.48 -27.22
CA ALA A 130 -26.21 6.89 -28.60
C ALA A 130 -26.32 5.70 -29.58
N LYS A 131 -25.73 4.55 -29.24
CA LYS A 131 -25.84 3.31 -30.01
C LYS A 131 -27.29 2.84 -30.14
N SER A 132 -28.08 2.93 -29.07
CA SER A 132 -29.50 2.57 -29.12
C SER A 132 -30.29 3.50 -30.03
N GLY A 133 -30.01 4.80 -30.01
CA GLY A 133 -30.60 5.81 -30.90
C GLY A 133 -30.30 5.53 -32.38
N LEU A 134 -29.02 5.34 -32.72
CA LEU A 134 -28.60 4.98 -34.08
C LEU A 134 -29.23 3.67 -34.56
N LYS A 135 -29.39 2.69 -33.67
CA LYS A 135 -30.07 1.42 -34.01
C LYS A 135 -31.56 1.64 -34.30
N ALA A 136 -32.22 2.58 -33.63
CA ALA A 136 -33.61 2.94 -33.90
C ALA A 136 -33.74 3.68 -35.24
N GLU A 137 -32.87 4.64 -35.53
CA GLU A 137 -32.81 5.36 -36.80
C GLU A 137 -32.57 4.40 -37.98
N LEU A 138 -31.62 3.47 -37.84
CA LEU A 138 -31.37 2.44 -38.86
C LEU A 138 -32.62 1.59 -39.15
N LYS A 139 -33.40 1.23 -38.13
CA LYS A 139 -34.66 0.48 -38.32
C LYS A 139 -35.70 1.32 -39.06
N LEU A 140 -35.80 2.61 -38.74
CA LEU A 140 -36.71 3.55 -39.41
C LEU A 140 -36.37 3.64 -40.91
N GLU A 141 -35.10 3.88 -41.25
CA GLU A 141 -34.66 3.99 -42.65
C GLU A 141 -34.89 2.68 -43.42
N LYS A 142 -34.61 1.52 -42.80
CA LYS A 142 -34.94 0.22 -43.40
C LYS A 142 -36.44 0.03 -43.64
N ALA A 143 -37.30 0.55 -42.76
CA ALA A 143 -38.75 0.48 -42.94
C ALA A 143 -39.23 1.39 -44.09
N LYS A 144 -38.56 2.53 -44.34
CA LYS A 144 -38.85 3.38 -45.52
C LYS A 144 -38.51 2.69 -46.84
N LEU A 145 -37.50 1.81 -46.84
CA LEU A 145 -37.13 0.97 -47.99
C LEU A 145 -38.05 -0.23 -48.21
N ASN A 146 -39.13 -0.40 -47.44
CA ASN A 146 -40.01 -1.57 -47.54
C ASN A 146 -40.58 -1.74 -48.98
N PRO A 147 -40.39 -2.91 -49.62
CA PRO A 147 -40.79 -3.17 -51.01
C PRO A 147 -42.30 -3.08 -51.30
N ARG A 148 -43.16 -2.86 -50.29
CA ARG A 148 -44.59 -2.59 -50.51
C ARG A 148 -44.84 -1.29 -51.29
N SER A 149 -43.97 -0.28 -51.19
CA SER A 149 -44.09 0.93 -52.05
C SER A 149 -43.62 0.66 -53.49
N PHE A 150 -42.57 -0.15 -53.67
CA PHE A 150 -42.07 -0.54 -54.99
C PHE A 150 -43.03 -1.44 -55.76
N ARG A 151 -43.78 -2.31 -55.08
CA ARG A 151 -44.79 -3.16 -55.71
C ARG A 151 -45.96 -2.34 -56.29
N ASN A 152 -46.26 -1.17 -55.72
CA ASN A 152 -47.29 -0.26 -56.24
C ASN A 152 -46.80 0.57 -57.44
N ILE A 153 -45.50 0.85 -57.51
CA ILE A 153 -44.89 1.58 -58.64
C ILE A 153 -44.75 0.66 -59.86
N TRP A 154 -44.32 -0.59 -59.67
CA TRP A 154 -44.20 -1.56 -60.78
C TRP A 154 -45.50 -2.29 -61.12
N GLY A 155 -46.42 -2.45 -60.17
CA GLY A 155 -47.74 -3.02 -60.42
C GLY A 155 -48.64 -2.14 -61.30
N ASN A 156 -48.53 -0.82 -61.20
CA ASN A 156 -49.26 0.12 -62.05
C ASN A 156 -48.64 0.30 -63.46
N CYS A 157 -47.37 -0.07 -63.66
CA CYS A 157 -46.76 -0.03 -64.99
C CYS A 157 -47.09 -1.25 -65.85
N PHE A 158 -47.41 -2.40 -65.23
CA PHE A 158 -47.72 -3.63 -65.97
C PHE A 158 -49.15 -3.68 -66.54
N SER A 159 -50.07 -2.80 -66.10
CA SER A 159 -51.41 -2.69 -66.70
C SER A 159 -51.43 -1.93 -68.03
N CYS A 160 -50.31 -1.36 -68.47
CA CYS A 160 -50.21 -0.61 -69.73
C CYS A 160 -49.50 -1.37 -70.86
N LEU A 161 -49.04 -2.61 -70.66
CA LEU A 161 -48.28 -3.37 -71.66
C LEU A 161 -49.06 -4.53 -72.33
N ASN A 162 -50.34 -4.72 -72.00
CA ASN A 162 -51.22 -5.73 -72.63
C ASN A 162 -52.45 -5.06 -73.25
N THR A 163 -52.25 -4.19 -74.24
CA THR A 163 -53.30 -3.75 -75.19
C THR A 163 -52.68 -3.67 -76.57
#